data_AF-A0A128A497-F1
#
_entry.id   AF-A0A128A497-F1
#
_cell.length_a   1.000
_cell.length_b   1.000
_cell.length_c   1.000
_cell.angle_alpha   90.00
_cell.angle_beta   90.00
_cell.angle_gamma   90.00
#
_symmetry.space_group_name_H-M   'P 1'
#
loop_
_entity.id
_entity.type
_entity.pdbx_description
1 polymer ?
#
loop_
_entity_poly.entity_id
_entity_poly.type
_entity_poly.pdbx_seq_one_letter_code
_entity_poly.pdbx_strand_id
1 'polypeptide(L)'
;MKIAYLVFGIVCITALIITPNALGTMADYSKNVILDQFQLKINQTASEPNHISVKFLNVTEDSRCPSGVTCIWQGESTVVVDITKNSQDLGNFNLKIGLGDKNATVQIPGGYFLQIITVDPYPINGTKIQLSDYLSTFTLSQAGVVSPLKQFKSGTSAQQVQCNTGLELVIKAENNSPACVSHSSASALMYRGWAIVNTTVSNNSS
;
A
#
# COMPACT_ATOMS: atom_id res chain seq x y z
N MET A 1 46.19 44.45 -38.48
CA MET A 1 45.81 45.88 -38.40
C MET A 1 44.29 45.98 -38.43
N LYS A 2 43.74 46.76 -37.50
CA LYS A 2 42.31 46.94 -37.21
C LYS A 2 41.60 47.68 -38.35
N ILE A 3 40.43 47.20 -38.78
CA ILE A 3 39.38 48.06 -39.33
C ILE A 3 38.09 47.70 -38.61
N ALA A 4 37.41 48.75 -38.15
CA ALA A 4 36.37 48.77 -37.16
C ALA A 4 35.05 49.24 -37.78
N TYR A 5 33.97 48.54 -37.40
CA TYR A 5 32.55 48.92 -37.23
C TYR A 5 31.78 49.68 -38.31
N LEU A 6 30.62 49.11 -38.70
CA LEU A 6 29.38 49.91 -38.79
C LEU A 6 28.13 49.05 -38.50
N VAL A 7 27.23 49.67 -37.75
CA VAL A 7 26.09 49.17 -36.96
C VAL A 7 24.80 49.10 -37.78
N PHE A 8 23.92 48.12 -37.52
CA PHE A 8 22.44 48.20 -37.49
C PHE A 8 21.96 46.79 -37.08
N GLY A 9 21.62 46.52 -35.82
CA GLY A 9 20.40 47.00 -35.18
C GLY A 9 19.27 46.00 -35.45
N ILE A 10 19.03 45.06 -34.53
CA ILE A 10 17.71 44.57 -34.10
C ILE A 10 17.92 43.85 -32.76
N VAL A 11 17.33 44.46 -31.75
CA VAL A 11 17.03 43.87 -30.46
C VAL A 11 15.99 42.78 -30.68
N CYS A 12 16.33 41.52 -30.39
CA CYS A 12 15.34 40.53 -29.98
C CYS A 12 15.83 39.90 -28.70
N ILE A 13 15.44 40.56 -27.61
CA ILE A 13 15.29 39.94 -26.30
C ILE A 13 14.24 38.83 -26.49
N THR A 14 14.70 37.60 -26.63
CA THR A 14 13.90 36.46 -26.17
C THR A 14 14.74 35.76 -25.15
N ALA A 15 14.48 36.12 -23.88
CA ALA A 15 14.78 35.27 -22.75
C ALA A 15 14.43 33.82 -23.15
N LEU A 16 15.42 32.94 -23.22
CA LEU A 16 15.15 31.53 -23.07
C LEU A 16 14.73 31.38 -21.61
N ILE A 17 13.44 31.58 -21.40
CA ILE A 17 12.75 31.25 -20.17
C ILE A 17 13.00 29.76 -20.03
N ILE A 18 13.86 29.44 -19.08
CA ILE A 18 14.03 28.12 -18.52
C ILE A 18 12.62 27.74 -18.08
N THR A 19 11.87 27.00 -18.90
CA THR A 19 10.61 26.45 -18.42
C THR A 19 11.01 25.58 -17.25
N PRO A 20 10.51 25.85 -16.03
CA PRO A 20 10.65 24.87 -14.99
C PRO A 20 9.97 23.64 -15.56
N ASN A 21 10.73 22.58 -15.79
CA ASN A 21 10.18 21.25 -15.66
C ASN A 21 9.69 21.23 -14.21
N ALA A 22 8.44 21.66 -14.02
CA ALA A 22 7.65 21.27 -12.89
C ALA A 22 7.63 19.75 -13.02
N LEU A 23 8.60 19.13 -12.37
CA LEU A 23 8.53 17.78 -11.91
C LEU A 23 7.31 17.77 -11.02
N GLY A 24 6.15 17.59 -11.64
CA GLY A 24 4.91 17.32 -10.96
C GLY A 24 5.16 16.05 -10.19
N THR A 25 5.50 16.20 -8.91
CA THR A 25 5.50 15.10 -7.97
C THR A 25 4.04 14.68 -7.87
N MET A 26 3.64 13.73 -8.73
CA MET A 26 2.39 13.00 -8.58
C MET A 26 2.57 12.01 -7.42
N ALA A 27 2.78 12.53 -6.22
CA ALA A 27 2.64 11.78 -4.99
C ALA A 27 1.15 11.67 -4.71
N ASP A 28 0.44 10.90 -5.54
CA ASP A 28 -0.96 10.57 -5.30
C ASP A 28 -1.02 9.08 -4.99
N TYR A 29 -0.63 8.80 -3.76
CA TYR A 29 -0.72 7.49 -3.16
C TYR A 29 -2.17 7.31 -2.72
N SER A 30 -2.91 6.42 -3.39
CA SER A 30 -4.20 5.97 -2.85
C SER A 30 -3.94 5.36 -1.48
N LYS A 31 -4.63 5.86 -0.45
CA LYS A 31 -4.54 5.36 0.93
C LYS A 31 -4.53 3.82 0.94
N ASN A 32 -3.64 3.23 1.73
CA ASN A 32 -3.58 1.78 1.91
C ASN A 32 -4.94 1.24 2.35
N VAL A 33 -5.41 0.19 1.66
CA VAL A 33 -6.65 -0.52 1.99
C VAL A 33 -6.28 -1.60 3.01
N ILE A 34 -6.88 -1.52 4.21
CA ILE A 34 -6.73 -2.56 5.23
C ILE A 34 -7.47 -3.80 4.72
N LEU A 35 -6.76 -4.92 4.63
CA LEU A 35 -7.30 -6.21 4.22
C LEU A 35 -7.77 -6.99 5.44
N ASP A 36 -6.92 -7.06 6.47
CA ASP A 36 -7.23 -7.77 7.71
C ASP A 36 -6.42 -7.22 8.89
N GLN A 37 -6.89 -7.51 10.09
CA GLN A 37 -6.19 -7.29 11.35
C GLN A 37 -6.35 -8.50 12.26
N PHE A 38 -5.24 -9.11 12.63
CA PHE A 38 -5.22 -10.37 13.37
C PHE A 38 -4.19 -10.36 14.50
N GLN A 39 -4.36 -11.28 15.44
CA GLN A 39 -3.46 -11.46 16.58
C GLN A 39 -2.80 -12.83 16.53
N LEU A 40 -1.51 -12.87 16.80
CA LEU A 40 -0.74 -14.11 16.84
C LEU A 40 0.01 -14.24 18.15
N LYS A 41 -0.02 -15.46 18.70
CA LYS A 41 0.97 -15.90 19.68
C LYS A 41 2.23 -16.41 18.99
N ILE A 42 3.31 -16.54 19.74
CA ILE A 42 4.54 -17.17 19.25
C ILE A 42 4.25 -18.56 18.66
N ASN A 43 4.86 -18.84 17.51
CA ASN A 43 4.69 -20.00 16.65
C ASN A 43 3.32 -20.16 15.98
N GLN A 44 2.40 -19.22 16.17
CA GLN A 44 1.12 -19.21 15.47
C GLN A 44 1.26 -18.58 14.08
N THR A 45 0.48 -19.07 13.12
CA THR A 45 0.40 -18.57 11.76
C THR A 45 -1.00 -18.07 11.46
N ALA A 46 -1.10 -16.89 10.85
CA ALA A 46 -2.32 -16.43 10.20
C ALA A 46 -2.19 -16.65 8.70
N SER A 47 -3.23 -17.16 8.05
CA SER A 47 -3.32 -17.30 6.60
C SER A 47 -4.38 -16.35 6.10
N GLU A 48 -3.92 -15.33 5.41
CA GLU A 48 -4.67 -14.13 5.06
C GLU A 48 -5.13 -14.18 3.59
N PRO A 49 -6.04 -13.30 3.15
CA PRO A 49 -6.42 -13.18 1.75
C PRO A 49 -5.21 -13.02 0.82
N ASN A 50 -5.34 -13.48 -0.42
CA ASN A 50 -4.29 -13.42 -1.46
C ASN A 50 -3.05 -14.29 -1.19
N HIS A 51 -3.24 -15.42 -0.51
CA HIS A 51 -2.22 -16.46 -0.28
C HIS A 51 -0.99 -15.96 0.48
N ILE A 52 -1.19 -15.01 1.40
CA ILE A 52 -0.15 -14.52 2.29
C ILE A 52 -0.30 -15.26 3.62
N SER A 53 0.76 -15.87 4.13
CA SER A 53 0.78 -16.37 5.50
C SER A 53 1.86 -15.68 6.30
N VAL A 54 1.51 -15.31 7.53
CA VAL A 54 2.38 -14.63 8.48
C VAL A 54 2.50 -15.50 9.72
N LYS A 55 3.73 -15.90 10.06
CA LYS A 55 4.01 -16.65 11.28
C LYS A 55 4.80 -15.79 12.25
N PHE A 56 4.30 -15.68 13.48
CA PHE A 56 5.01 -14.95 14.53
C PHE A 56 6.06 -15.86 15.18
N LEU A 57 7.34 -15.57 14.98
CA LEU A 57 8.42 -16.46 15.39
C LEU A 57 8.97 -16.15 16.79
N ASN A 58 9.27 -14.87 17.07
CA ASN A 58 10.00 -14.51 18.28
C ASN A 58 9.86 -13.03 18.67
N VAL A 59 10.14 -12.70 19.92
CA VAL A 59 10.47 -11.35 20.39
C VAL A 59 11.95 -11.36 20.75
N THR A 60 12.79 -10.76 19.89
CA THR A 60 14.25 -10.81 20.09
C THR A 60 14.72 -9.77 21.09
N GLU A 61 14.02 -8.64 21.17
CA GLU A 61 14.34 -7.55 22.07
C GLU A 61 13.05 -6.94 22.60
N ASP A 62 12.97 -6.73 23.91
CA ASP A 62 11.90 -5.95 24.53
C ASP A 62 12.50 -5.06 25.61
N SER A 63 12.72 -3.80 25.22
CA SER A 63 13.32 -2.75 26.06
C SER A 63 12.31 -1.69 26.47
N ARG A 64 11.02 -1.93 26.22
CA ARG A 64 9.93 -1.00 26.53
C ARG A 64 9.97 -0.66 28.02
N CYS A 65 9.88 0.63 28.34
CA CYS A 65 9.95 1.12 29.70
C CYS A 65 8.93 0.40 30.61
N PRO A 66 9.34 -0.39 31.62
CA PRO A 66 8.38 -1.14 32.41
C PRO A 66 7.41 -0.22 33.16
N SER A 67 6.17 -0.69 33.32
CA SER A 67 5.20 0.00 34.16
C SER A 67 5.70 0.09 35.61
N GLY A 68 5.50 1.26 36.24
CA GLY A 68 5.87 1.52 37.62
C GLY A 68 7.27 2.11 37.84
N VAL A 69 7.98 2.50 36.77
CA VAL A 69 9.26 3.23 36.86
C VAL A 69 9.26 4.49 36.00
N THR A 70 10.20 5.38 36.24
CA THR A 70 10.44 6.55 35.38
C THR A 70 11.63 6.27 34.47
N CYS A 71 11.40 6.28 33.15
CA CYS A 71 12.46 6.08 32.17
C CYS A 71 12.91 7.39 31.52
N ILE A 72 14.20 7.44 31.16
CA ILE A 72 14.79 8.52 30.36
C ILE A 72 14.45 8.33 28.87
N TRP A 73 14.35 7.07 28.42
CA TRP A 73 13.96 6.69 27.05
C TRP A 73 12.79 5.70 27.09
N GLN A 74 11.94 5.76 26.07
CA GLN A 74 10.66 5.04 26.03
C GLN A 74 10.79 3.54 25.70
N GLY A 75 11.90 3.13 25.10
CA GLY A 75 12.15 1.74 24.73
C GLY A 75 11.42 1.31 23.46
N GLU A 76 11.84 0.16 22.92
CA GLU A 76 11.21 -0.49 21.78
C GLU A 76 11.15 -2.01 21.98
N SER A 77 10.24 -2.66 21.26
CA SER A 77 10.21 -4.12 21.11
C SER A 77 10.44 -4.51 19.65
N THR A 78 11.29 -5.51 19.43
CA THR A 78 11.59 -6.10 18.13
C THR A 78 10.98 -7.49 18.06
N VAL A 79 10.06 -7.70 17.13
CA VAL A 79 9.47 -9.02 16.83
C VAL A 79 10.01 -9.55 15.50
N VAL A 80 10.03 -10.88 15.38
CA VAL A 80 10.40 -11.60 14.16
C VAL A 80 9.17 -12.29 13.60
N VAL A 81 8.89 -12.05 12.33
CA VAL A 81 7.85 -12.75 11.58
C VAL A 81 8.43 -13.44 10.37
N ASP A 82 7.93 -14.62 10.06
CA ASP A 82 8.17 -15.31 8.78
C ASP A 82 6.98 -15.05 7.86
N ILE A 83 7.26 -14.71 6.60
CA ILE A 83 6.22 -14.34 5.64
C ILE A 83 6.34 -15.24 4.41
N THR A 84 5.24 -15.88 4.05
CA THR A 84 5.12 -16.65 2.81
C THR A 84 4.05 -16.04 1.91
N LYS A 85 4.27 -16.08 0.59
CA LYS A 85 3.29 -15.66 -0.40
C LYS A 85 3.21 -16.64 -1.56
N ASN A 86 2.01 -17.09 -1.92
CA ASN A 86 1.81 -18.09 -2.99
C ASN A 86 2.69 -19.34 -2.79
N SER A 87 2.84 -19.79 -1.54
CA SER A 87 3.73 -20.89 -1.14
C SER A 87 5.23 -20.65 -1.34
N GLN A 88 5.63 -19.43 -1.73
CA GLN A 88 7.03 -19.00 -1.73
C GLN A 88 7.37 -18.38 -0.38
N ASP A 89 8.44 -18.88 0.23
CA ASP A 89 9.01 -18.29 1.43
C ASP A 89 9.75 -16.98 1.09
N LEU A 90 9.36 -15.88 1.74
CA LEU A 90 10.01 -14.57 1.63
C LEU A 90 11.03 -14.35 2.76
N GLY A 91 11.02 -15.22 3.78
CA GLY A 91 11.95 -15.25 4.90
C GLY A 91 11.47 -14.47 6.13
N ASN A 92 12.43 -14.27 7.03
CA ASN A 92 12.22 -13.63 8.33
C ASN A 92 12.41 -12.11 8.25
N PHE A 93 11.50 -11.38 8.88
CA PHE A 93 11.53 -9.93 8.98
C PHE A 93 11.47 -9.47 10.43
N ASN A 94 12.26 -8.43 10.75
CA ASN A 94 12.24 -7.78 12.05
C ASN A 94 11.34 -6.55 12.00
N LEU A 95 10.33 -6.52 12.88
CA LEU A 95 9.41 -5.39 13.04
C LEU A 95 9.66 -4.76 14.41
N LYS A 96 9.96 -3.46 14.43
CA LYS A 96 10.24 -2.69 15.64
C LYS A 96 9.07 -1.80 16.03
N ILE A 97 8.72 -1.75 17.31
CA ILE A 97 7.67 -0.88 17.82
C ILE A 97 8.13 -0.20 19.11
N GLY A 98 8.23 1.14 19.07
CA GLY A 98 8.48 2.01 20.21
C GLY A 98 7.37 3.07 20.35
N LEU A 99 7.44 3.85 21.43
CA LEU A 99 6.52 4.98 21.61
C LEU A 99 6.90 6.11 20.64
N GLY A 100 5.94 6.58 19.85
CA GLY A 100 6.14 7.64 18.86
C GLY A 100 6.60 7.17 17.48
N ASP A 101 6.96 5.89 17.35
CA ASP A 101 7.20 5.29 16.04
C ASP A 101 5.88 5.11 15.29
N LYS A 102 5.90 5.42 13.99
CA LYS A 102 4.87 4.95 13.08
C LYS A 102 5.10 3.46 12.90
N ASN A 103 4.50 2.63 13.77
CA ASN A 103 4.29 1.18 13.63
C ASN A 103 5.08 0.54 12.46
N ALA A 104 6.13 -0.25 12.77
CA ALA A 104 6.99 -0.82 11.73
C ALA A 104 6.19 -1.59 10.68
N THR A 105 6.59 -1.41 9.42
CA THR A 105 5.91 -1.96 8.25
C THR A 105 6.91 -2.68 7.37
N VAL A 106 6.57 -3.89 6.93
CA VAL A 106 7.31 -4.65 5.92
C VAL A 106 6.54 -4.60 4.61
N GLN A 107 7.24 -4.33 3.51
CA GLN A 107 6.69 -4.40 2.16
C GLN A 107 6.76 -5.85 1.66
N ILE A 108 5.62 -6.34 1.17
CA ILE A 108 5.47 -7.66 0.57
C ILE A 108 5.21 -7.47 -0.94
N PRO A 109 5.80 -8.32 -1.83
CA PRO A 109 5.59 -8.22 -3.27
C PRO A 109 4.11 -8.15 -3.65
N GLY A 110 3.77 -7.39 -4.69
CA GLY A 110 2.37 -7.13 -5.10
C GLY A 110 1.70 -5.98 -4.36
N GLY A 111 2.49 -5.11 -3.73
CA GLY A 111 2.02 -3.88 -3.08
C GLY A 111 1.35 -4.13 -1.73
N TYR A 112 1.67 -5.23 -1.05
CA TYR A 112 1.13 -5.52 0.27
C TYR A 112 2.06 -4.98 1.36
N PHE A 113 1.50 -4.70 2.51
CA PHE A 113 2.20 -4.15 3.67
C PHE A 113 1.71 -4.86 4.91
N LEU A 114 2.64 -5.46 5.66
CA LEU A 114 2.37 -6.00 6.99
C LEU A 114 2.89 -5.02 8.02
N GLN A 115 2.01 -4.56 8.90
CA GLN A 115 2.32 -3.61 9.95
C GLN A 115 2.12 -4.25 11.32
N ILE A 116 3.04 -4.01 12.25
CA ILE A 116 2.83 -4.33 13.66
C ILE A 116 2.06 -3.21 14.35
N ILE A 117 1.03 -3.55 15.13
CA ILE A 117 0.17 -2.59 15.82
C ILE A 117 0.42 -2.59 17.33
N THR A 118 0.48 -3.77 17.95
CA THR A 118 0.78 -3.92 19.38
C THR A 118 1.63 -5.15 19.63
N VAL A 119 2.38 -5.10 20.73
CA VAL A 119 3.02 -6.27 21.35
C VAL A 119 2.53 -6.30 22.79
N ASP A 120 1.94 -7.41 23.20
CA ASP A 120 1.37 -7.62 24.52
C ASP A 120 2.00 -8.86 25.16
N PRO A 121 2.16 -8.91 26.49
CA PRO A 121 1.88 -7.83 27.45
C PRO A 121 2.93 -6.71 27.40
N TYR A 122 2.61 -5.57 28.02
CA TYR A 122 3.59 -4.51 28.29
C TYR A 122 4.46 -4.88 29.52
N PRO A 123 5.77 -4.59 29.53
CA PRO A 123 6.63 -4.96 30.65
C PRO A 123 6.21 -4.32 31.98
N ILE A 124 6.36 -5.09 33.06
CA ILE A 124 6.09 -4.66 34.44
C ILE A 124 7.38 -4.86 35.24
N ASN A 125 7.73 -3.88 36.08
CA ASN A 125 8.95 -3.96 36.89
C ASN A 125 8.98 -5.23 37.75
N GLY A 126 10.13 -5.91 37.79
CA GLY A 126 10.33 -7.14 38.55
C GLY A 126 9.67 -8.39 37.97
N THR A 127 8.97 -8.30 36.83
CA THR A 127 8.31 -9.44 36.19
C THR A 127 9.06 -9.85 34.93
N LYS A 128 9.34 -11.15 34.80
CA LYS A 128 9.89 -11.73 33.57
C LYS A 128 8.74 -12.25 32.71
N ILE A 129 8.61 -11.74 31.49
CA ILE A 129 7.64 -12.24 30.50
C ILE A 129 8.21 -13.49 29.84
N GLN A 130 7.45 -14.58 29.79
CA GLN A 130 7.84 -15.76 29.03
C GLN A 130 7.54 -15.56 27.54
N LEU A 131 8.35 -16.17 26.68
CA LEU A 131 8.17 -16.00 25.23
C LEU A 131 6.76 -16.44 24.77
N SER A 132 6.22 -17.51 25.35
CA SER A 132 4.87 -18.02 25.06
C SER A 132 3.73 -17.07 25.42
N ASP A 133 3.98 -16.09 26.29
CA ASP A 133 2.97 -15.16 26.77
C ASP A 133 2.79 -13.98 25.82
N TYR A 134 3.72 -13.79 24.88
CA TYR A 134 3.61 -12.72 23.90
C TYR A 134 2.48 -12.97 22.91
N LEU A 135 1.72 -11.91 22.69
CA LEU A 135 0.67 -11.78 21.69
C LEU A 135 0.95 -10.50 20.91
N SER A 136 0.97 -10.57 19.59
CA SER A 136 1.20 -9.39 18.75
C SER A 136 0.03 -9.19 17.80
N THR A 137 -0.43 -7.94 17.67
CA THR A 137 -1.46 -7.55 16.71
C THR A 137 -0.79 -7.05 15.44
N PHE A 138 -1.22 -7.56 14.30
CA PHE A 138 -0.73 -7.18 12.98
C PHE A 138 -1.88 -6.68 12.10
N THR A 139 -1.56 -5.78 11.17
CA THR A 139 -2.47 -5.33 10.13
C THR A 139 -1.85 -5.61 8.77
N LEU A 140 -2.56 -6.37 7.93
CA LEU A 140 -2.23 -6.56 6.53
C LEU A 140 -2.99 -5.53 5.71
N SER A 141 -2.29 -4.81 4.85
CA SER A 141 -2.88 -3.83 3.94
C SER A 141 -2.29 -3.95 2.54
N GLN A 142 -2.94 -3.36 1.55
CA GLN A 142 -2.42 -3.24 0.20
C GLN A 142 -2.42 -1.77 -0.23
N ALA A 143 -1.42 -1.38 -1.02
CA ALA A 143 -1.43 -0.11 -1.75
C ALA A 143 -2.78 -0.01 -2.47
N GLY A 144 -3.54 1.04 -2.15
CA GLY A 144 -4.81 1.24 -2.81
C GLY A 144 -4.58 1.38 -4.31
N VAL A 145 -5.41 0.70 -5.10
CA VAL A 145 -5.42 0.91 -6.54
C VAL A 145 -5.92 2.33 -6.79
N VAL A 146 -5.14 3.12 -7.54
CA VAL A 146 -5.54 4.48 -7.96
C VAL A 146 -6.93 4.47 -8.59
N SER A 147 -7.69 5.56 -8.44
CA SER A 147 -9.08 5.57 -8.88
C SER A 147 -9.23 5.19 -10.37
N PRO A 148 -10.34 4.54 -10.77
CA PRO A 148 -10.54 4.04 -12.13
C PRO A 148 -10.35 5.09 -13.21
N LEU A 149 -10.94 6.27 -13.00
CA LEU A 149 -10.79 7.41 -13.91
C LEU A 149 -9.36 7.92 -13.98
N LYS A 150 -8.59 7.81 -12.90
CA LYS A 150 -7.19 8.23 -12.91
C LYS A 150 -6.32 7.27 -13.70
N GLN A 151 -6.51 5.96 -13.52
CA GLN A 151 -5.85 4.93 -14.35
C GLN A 151 -6.14 5.16 -15.83
N PHE A 152 -7.42 5.37 -16.16
CA PHE A 152 -7.85 5.62 -17.53
C PHE A 152 -7.20 6.87 -18.13
N LYS A 153 -7.19 7.98 -17.37
CA LYS A 153 -6.54 9.23 -17.79
C LYS A 153 -5.02 9.14 -17.87
N SER A 154 -4.39 8.19 -17.17
CA SER A 154 -2.97 7.89 -17.32
C SER A 154 -2.64 6.96 -18.49
N GLY A 155 -3.63 6.59 -19.30
CA GLY A 155 -3.44 5.77 -20.50
C GLY A 155 -3.71 4.28 -20.33
N THR A 156 -4.19 3.83 -19.16
CA THR A 156 -4.69 2.46 -19.00
C THR A 156 -5.98 2.30 -19.80
N SER A 157 -6.09 1.24 -20.60
CA SER A 157 -7.34 0.94 -21.32
C SER A 157 -8.50 0.72 -20.34
N ALA A 158 -9.72 1.13 -20.69
CA ALA A 158 -10.88 1.01 -19.82
C ALA A 158 -11.11 -0.43 -19.32
N GLN A 159 -10.80 -1.44 -20.15
CA GLN A 159 -10.90 -2.87 -19.81
C GLN A 159 -9.79 -3.38 -18.89
N GLN A 160 -8.66 -2.67 -18.82
CA GLN A 160 -7.48 -3.07 -18.05
C GLN A 160 -7.37 -2.32 -16.71
N VAL A 161 -8.31 -1.42 -16.43
CA VAL A 161 -8.39 -0.70 -15.16
C VAL A 161 -8.61 -1.69 -14.02
N GLN A 162 -7.76 -1.59 -13.01
CA GLN A 162 -7.80 -2.46 -11.84
C GLN A 162 -8.76 -1.87 -10.80
N CYS A 163 -9.47 -2.76 -10.10
CA CYS A 163 -10.32 -2.40 -8.98
C CYS A 163 -9.70 -2.89 -7.66
N ASN A 164 -9.96 -2.16 -6.58
CA ASN A 164 -9.68 -2.68 -5.23
C ASN A 164 -10.53 -3.94 -4.97
N THR A 165 -10.05 -4.81 -4.07
CA THR A 165 -10.77 -6.02 -3.66
C THR A 165 -12.22 -5.72 -3.26
N GLY A 166 -13.16 -6.55 -3.72
CA GLY A 166 -14.59 -6.40 -3.44
C GLY A 166 -15.34 -5.42 -4.37
N LEU A 167 -14.64 -4.80 -5.33
CA LEU A 167 -15.24 -3.97 -6.37
C LEU A 167 -15.08 -4.62 -7.75
N GLU A 168 -16.07 -4.40 -8.60
CA GLU A 168 -16.12 -4.88 -9.97
C GLU A 168 -16.00 -3.72 -10.95
N LEU A 169 -15.24 -3.95 -12.02
CA LEU A 169 -15.07 -2.99 -13.10
C LEU A 169 -16.33 -2.96 -13.97
N VAL A 170 -16.90 -1.78 -14.14
CA VAL A 170 -17.93 -1.48 -15.13
C VAL A 170 -17.47 -0.34 -16.04
N ILE A 171 -17.93 -0.36 -17.29
CA ILE A 171 -17.63 0.69 -18.26
C ILE A 171 -18.92 1.44 -18.56
N LYS A 172 -18.90 2.77 -18.43
CA LYS A 172 -20.07 3.60 -18.70
C LYS A 172 -20.40 3.60 -20.20
N ALA A 173 -21.64 3.28 -20.55
CA ALA A 173 -22.11 3.17 -21.94
C ALA A 173 -21.99 4.50 -22.73
N GLU A 174 -22.11 5.63 -22.04
CA GLU A 174 -22.12 6.97 -22.66
C GLU A 174 -20.74 7.39 -23.20
N ASN A 175 -19.66 7.14 -22.45
CA ASN A 175 -18.35 7.72 -22.72
C ASN A 175 -17.19 6.74 -22.55
N ASN A 176 -17.47 5.45 -22.39
CA ASN A 176 -16.50 4.38 -22.18
C ASN A 176 -15.56 4.58 -20.97
N SER A 177 -15.91 5.46 -20.03
CA SER A 177 -15.10 5.66 -18.84
C SER A 177 -15.30 4.51 -17.84
N PRO A 178 -14.22 4.01 -17.21
CA PRO A 178 -14.32 2.91 -16.25
C PRO A 178 -14.70 3.40 -14.85
N ALA A 179 -15.43 2.56 -14.13
CA ALA A 179 -15.77 2.74 -12.72
C ALA A 179 -15.69 1.40 -11.98
N CYS A 180 -15.26 1.43 -10.72
CA CYS A 180 -15.27 0.27 -9.84
C CYS A 180 -16.43 0.43 -8.86
N VAL A 181 -17.33 -0.55 -8.82
CA VAL A 181 -18.57 -0.51 -8.02
C VAL A 181 -18.79 -1.85 -7.31
N SER A 182 -19.67 -1.93 -6.31
CA SER A 182 -20.02 -3.21 -5.70
C SER A 182 -20.72 -4.13 -6.71
N HIS A 183 -20.67 -5.45 -6.48
CA HIS A 183 -21.38 -6.45 -7.31
C HIS A 183 -22.88 -6.12 -7.51
N SER A 184 -23.56 -5.70 -6.44
CA SER A 184 -24.98 -5.29 -6.50
C SER A 184 -25.21 -4.05 -7.37
N SER A 185 -24.28 -3.08 -7.30
CA SER A 185 -24.34 -1.87 -8.11
C SER A 185 -24.01 -2.16 -9.56
N ALA A 186 -23.03 -3.02 -9.84
CA ALA A 186 -22.69 -3.45 -11.19
C ALA A 186 -23.93 -4.04 -11.89
N SER A 187 -24.60 -4.99 -11.22
CA SER A 187 -25.84 -5.60 -11.69
C SER A 187 -26.93 -4.57 -11.99
N ALA A 188 -27.17 -3.63 -11.06
CA ALA A 188 -28.18 -2.59 -11.24
C ALA A 188 -27.84 -1.62 -12.40
N LEU A 189 -26.57 -1.24 -12.55
CA LEU A 189 -26.13 -0.32 -13.60
C LEU A 189 -26.18 -0.95 -14.99
N MET A 190 -25.86 -2.25 -15.09
CA MET A 190 -26.01 -3.02 -16.31
C MET A 190 -27.48 -3.14 -16.72
N TYR A 191 -28.37 -3.51 -15.79
CA TYR A 191 -29.81 -3.62 -16.05
C TYR A 191 -30.43 -2.29 -16.51
N ARG A 192 -29.92 -1.16 -15.98
CA ARG A 192 -30.35 0.20 -16.35
C ARG A 192 -29.72 0.71 -17.64
N GLY A 193 -28.86 -0.08 -18.31
CA GLY A 193 -28.15 0.34 -19.52
C GLY A 193 -27.12 1.45 -19.30
N TRP A 194 -26.76 1.75 -18.06
CA TRP A 194 -25.73 2.74 -17.74
C TRP A 194 -24.33 2.16 -17.92
N ALA A 195 -24.17 0.86 -17.64
CA ALA A 195 -22.92 0.13 -17.77
C ALA A 195 -22.98 -0.95 -18.87
N ILE A 196 -21.85 -1.16 -19.55
CA ILE A 196 -21.63 -2.28 -20.48
C ILE A 196 -20.63 -3.27 -19.89
N VAL A 197 -20.82 -4.57 -20.19
CA VAL A 197 -19.87 -5.64 -19.86
C VAL A 197 -18.87 -5.79 -21.00
N ASN A 198 -17.61 -6.06 -20.66
CA ASN A 198 -16.60 -6.45 -21.63
C ASN A 198 -16.90 -7.88 -22.11
N THR A 199 -17.80 -8.05 -23.09
CA THR A 199 -17.92 -9.30 -23.81
C THR A 199 -16.66 -9.48 -24.64
N THR A 200 -15.69 -10.23 -24.13
CA THR A 200 -14.81 -10.97 -25.03
C THR A 200 -15.73 -11.86 -25.86
N VAL A 201 -15.86 -11.51 -27.13
CA VAL A 201 -16.54 -12.28 -28.14
C VAL A 201 -15.92 -13.69 -28.16
N SER A 202 -16.51 -14.64 -27.44
CA SER A 202 -16.50 -16.03 -27.87
C SER A 202 -17.68 -16.18 -28.83
N ASN A 203 -17.45 -15.80 -30.09
CA ASN A 203 -18.27 -16.27 -31.20
C ASN A 203 -18.11 -17.78 -31.27
N ASN A 204 -18.95 -18.53 -30.57
CA ASN A 204 -19.33 -19.87 -30.98
C ASN A 204 -20.85 -19.85 -31.16
N SER A 205 -21.24 -19.25 -32.28
CA SER A 205 -22.56 -19.44 -32.86
C SER A 205 -22.66 -20.88 -33.37
N SER A 206 -23.85 -21.43 -33.18
CA SER A 206 -24.35 -22.77 -33.51
C SER A 206 -23.93 -23.35 -34.86
#